data_AF-A0A817D028-F1
#
_entry.id   AF-A0A817D028-F1
#
_cell.length_a   1.000
_cell.length_b   1.000
_cell.length_c   1.000
_cell.angle_alpha   90.00
_cell.angle_beta   90.00
_cell.angle_gamma   90.00
#
_symmetry.space_group_name_H-M   'P 1'
#
loop_
_entity.id
_entity.type
_entity.pdbx_description
1 polymer ?
#
loop_
_entity_poly.entity_id
_entity_poly.type
_entity_poly.pdbx_seq_one_letter_code
_entity_poly.pdbx_strand_id
1 'polypeptide(L)'
;MSSSSSLPSTTTVVPLANVETNTENYNKQYLCLLYVITAGLLDENMGSDEQEIIEMIHLIIDVDQKKTVALHHQYVQPIYIDVLNDEYKEKSGVDEGLVFSSEVGLDGALKKFDSFLHEHYLHPDLGIKLTLICENCLHLRQCLHPESVKKSISLPSYYWSYFDLRFEFEHMYKTCERNNLNSMLEKLNISPMSENNYCMRHIKHMELIVYQMLNDGHHFEKPECIMSNLQQGICTLEDNIEESTVIRARGLPWQCTDQDVAKFFRGLDIEK
;
A
#
# COMPACT_ATOMS: atom_id res chain seq x y z
N MET A 1 2.62 14.18 41.70
CA MET A 1 1.84 14.88 40.67
C MET A 1 2.20 14.26 39.34
N SER A 2 1.36 13.34 38.88
CA SER A 2 1.49 12.61 37.62
C SER A 2 0.99 13.49 36.48
N SER A 3 1.90 14.00 35.66
CA SER A 3 1.56 14.66 34.40
C SER A 3 1.48 13.60 33.30
N SER A 4 0.26 13.16 33.00
CA SER A 4 -0.07 12.39 31.81
C SER A 4 0.07 13.30 30.59
N SER A 5 1.19 13.23 29.89
CA SER A 5 1.35 13.81 28.55
C SER A 5 0.76 12.82 27.55
N SER A 6 -0.44 13.11 27.06
CA SER A 6 -1.00 12.43 25.88
C SER A 6 -0.06 12.62 24.69
N LEU A 7 0.43 11.51 24.13
CA LEU A 7 1.19 11.48 22.88
C LEU A 7 0.31 12.04 21.74
N PRO A 8 0.85 12.85 20.82
CA PRO A 8 0.10 13.27 19.66
C PRO A 8 -0.02 12.09 18.69
N SER A 9 -1.21 11.49 18.61
CA SER A 9 -1.63 10.81 17.39
C SER A 9 -1.75 11.89 16.33
N THR A 10 -0.71 12.10 15.52
CA THR A 10 -0.74 13.11 14.46
C THR A 10 -1.55 12.60 13.27
N THR A 11 -2.84 12.35 13.48
CA THR A 11 -3.84 12.41 12.40
C THR A 11 -3.86 13.86 11.96
N THR A 12 -3.03 14.22 10.98
CA THR A 12 -3.17 15.51 10.33
C THR A 12 -4.41 15.46 9.46
N VAL A 13 -5.54 15.85 10.04
CA VAL A 13 -6.74 16.17 9.28
C VAL A 13 -6.41 17.43 8.48
N VAL A 14 -6.12 17.29 7.18
CA VAL A 14 -6.28 18.43 6.28
C VAL A 14 -7.75 18.82 6.39
N PRO A 15 -8.10 20.06 6.78
CA PRO A 15 -9.49 20.44 6.93
C PRO A 15 -10.20 20.24 5.59
N LEU A 16 -11.08 19.25 5.54
CA LEU A 16 -12.02 19.09 4.45
C LEU A 16 -12.91 20.33 4.42
N ALA A 17 -12.85 21.08 3.32
CA ALA A 17 -13.95 21.96 2.96
C ALA A 17 -15.20 21.08 2.89
N ASN A 18 -16.13 21.30 3.83
CA ASN A 18 -17.46 20.73 3.95
C ASN A 18 -17.73 19.55 3.00
N VAL A 19 -17.58 18.32 3.50
CA VAL A 19 -18.26 17.18 2.87
C VAL A 19 -19.74 17.45 3.05
N GLU A 20 -20.35 18.07 2.03
CA GLU A 20 -21.78 18.30 2.00
C GLU A 20 -22.44 16.93 2.16
N THR A 21 -23.28 16.82 3.19
CA THR A 21 -24.15 15.68 3.45
C THR A 21 -25.20 15.64 2.34
N ASN A 22 -24.80 15.24 1.14
CA ASN A 22 -25.69 15.04 0.02
C ASN A 22 -25.77 13.55 -0.27
N THR A 23 -27.01 13.09 -0.38
CA THR A 23 -27.47 11.77 -0.81
C THR A 23 -27.03 11.36 -2.23
N GLU A 24 -25.92 11.92 -2.74
CA GLU A 24 -25.38 11.78 -4.10
C GLU A 24 -24.08 10.95 -4.16
N ASN A 25 -23.77 10.15 -3.14
CA ASN A 25 -22.53 9.34 -3.13
C ASN A 25 -22.60 8.05 -3.98
N TYR A 26 -23.75 7.71 -4.53
CA TYR A 26 -23.87 6.57 -5.45
C TYR A 26 -23.15 6.90 -6.77
N ASN A 27 -22.06 6.18 -7.05
CA ASN A 27 -21.15 6.31 -8.21
C ASN A 27 -19.92 7.21 -8.05
N LYS A 28 -19.62 7.78 -6.88
CA LYS A 28 -18.34 8.51 -6.69
C LYS A 28 -17.15 7.55 -6.67
N GLN A 29 -16.09 7.92 -7.38
CA GLN A 29 -14.83 7.19 -7.41
C GLN A 29 -13.77 7.92 -6.59
N TYR A 30 -13.16 7.19 -5.67
CA TYR A 30 -12.04 7.65 -4.86
C TYR A 30 -10.84 6.74 -5.08
N LEU A 31 -9.66 7.36 -5.21
CA LEU A 31 -8.39 6.65 -5.22
C LEU A 31 -7.75 6.80 -3.85
N CYS A 32 -7.33 5.69 -3.24
CA CYS A 32 -6.63 5.70 -1.97
C CYS A 32 -5.17 5.30 -2.22
N LEU A 33 -4.28 6.29 -2.23
CA LEU A 33 -2.86 6.06 -2.27
C LEU A 33 -2.44 5.40 -0.96
N LEU A 34 -1.78 4.25 -1.04
CA LEU A 34 -1.22 3.54 0.09
C LEU A 34 0.30 3.51 -0.04
N TYR A 35 0.97 4.01 1.00
CA TYR A 35 2.40 3.81 1.19
C TYR A 35 2.66 3.24 2.57
N VAL A 36 3.51 2.23 2.65
CA VAL A 36 3.90 1.54 3.87
C VAL A 36 5.42 1.46 3.89
N ILE A 37 6.00 1.46 5.07
CA ILE A 37 7.41 1.13 5.25
C ILE A 37 7.56 0.09 6.36
N THR A 38 8.58 -0.74 6.22
CA THR A 38 8.94 -1.77 7.19
C THR A 38 10.12 -1.32 8.03
N ALA A 39 10.37 -1.97 9.16
CA ALA A 39 11.58 -1.80 9.96
C ALA A 39 12.87 -2.34 9.29
N GLY A 40 12.77 -2.84 8.05
CA GLY A 40 13.84 -3.49 7.32
C GLY A 40 14.38 -2.69 6.14
N LEU A 41 14.61 -3.40 5.04
CA LEU A 41 15.07 -2.83 3.79
C LEU A 41 14.05 -1.84 3.20
N LEU A 42 14.56 -0.88 2.43
CA LEU A 42 13.80 0.18 1.74
C LEU A 42 13.82 0.00 0.22
N ASP A 43 13.08 0.86 -0.47
CA ASP A 43 13.03 0.95 -1.94
C ASP A 43 12.69 -0.41 -2.60
N GLU A 44 13.46 -0.82 -3.61
CA GLU A 44 13.25 -2.05 -4.38
C GLU A 44 13.36 -3.34 -3.56
N ASN A 45 13.91 -3.27 -2.34
CA ASN A 45 14.10 -4.43 -1.46
C ASN A 45 13.10 -4.44 -0.30
N MET A 46 12.14 -3.51 -0.26
CA MET A 46 11.21 -3.37 0.87
C MET A 46 10.46 -4.67 1.18
N GLY A 47 10.51 -5.11 2.43
CA GLY A 47 9.84 -6.32 2.92
C GLY A 47 10.50 -7.65 2.50
N SER A 48 11.61 -7.63 1.74
CA SER A 48 12.29 -8.88 1.32
C SER A 48 13.01 -9.61 2.46
N ASP A 49 13.25 -8.89 3.55
CA ASP A 49 13.81 -9.36 4.81
C ASP A 49 12.74 -9.69 5.87
N GLU A 50 11.47 -9.74 5.45
CA GLU A 50 10.29 -10.09 6.25
C GLU A 50 10.13 -9.27 7.55
N GLN A 51 10.66 -8.05 7.57
CA GLN A 51 10.52 -7.13 8.69
C GLN A 51 9.11 -6.53 8.76
N GLU A 52 8.69 -6.16 9.96
CA GLU A 52 7.33 -5.67 10.23
C GLU A 52 7.12 -4.25 9.72
N ILE A 53 5.91 -3.99 9.22
CA ILE A 53 5.41 -2.65 8.91
C ILE A 53 5.44 -1.80 10.18
N ILE A 54 6.00 -0.60 10.08
CA ILE A 54 6.10 0.36 11.20
C ILE A 54 5.43 1.70 10.94
N GLU A 55 5.05 1.99 9.70
CA GLU A 55 4.35 3.21 9.35
C GLU A 55 3.53 2.98 8.08
N MET A 56 2.29 3.49 8.09
CA MET A 56 1.34 3.38 6.98
C MET A 56 0.66 4.72 6.76
N ILE A 57 0.60 5.17 5.50
CA ILE A 57 -0.14 6.35 5.09
C ILE A 57 -1.16 5.98 4.02
N HIS A 58 -2.39 6.43 4.23
CA HIS A 58 -3.47 6.37 3.26
C HIS A 58 -3.87 7.79 2.88
N LEU A 59 -3.78 8.16 1.61
CA LEU A 59 -4.17 9.47 1.09
C LEU A 59 -5.29 9.29 0.06
N ILE A 60 -6.45 9.90 0.33
CA ILE A 60 -7.66 9.69 -0.45
C ILE A 60 -7.88 10.89 -1.38
N ILE A 61 -8.01 10.60 -2.67
CA ILE A 61 -8.24 11.57 -3.75
C ILE A 61 -9.65 11.36 -4.30
N ASP A 62 -10.42 12.44 -4.38
CA ASP A 62 -11.65 12.52 -5.17
C ASP A 62 -11.28 12.68 -6.65
N VAL A 63 -11.63 11.69 -7.48
CA VAL A 63 -11.23 11.65 -8.89
C VAL A 63 -11.89 12.77 -9.70
N ASP A 64 -13.16 13.06 -9.42
CA ASP A 64 -13.93 14.06 -10.15
C ASP A 64 -13.46 15.48 -9.80
N GLN A 65 -13.20 15.73 -8.51
CA GLN A 65 -12.70 17.03 -8.04
C GLN A 65 -11.19 17.20 -8.21
N LYS A 66 -10.45 16.11 -8.49
CA LYS A 66 -8.99 16.05 -8.55
C LYS A 66 -8.34 16.68 -7.31
N LYS A 67 -8.83 16.26 -6.14
CA LYS A 67 -8.45 16.86 -4.86
C LYS A 67 -8.31 15.81 -3.77
N THR A 68 -7.29 15.98 -2.93
CA THR A 68 -7.13 15.21 -1.70
C THR A 68 -8.22 15.60 -0.72
N VAL A 69 -9.01 14.59 -0.37
CA VAL A 69 -10.10 14.70 0.58
C VAL A 69 -9.69 14.20 1.95
N ALA A 70 -8.74 13.29 2.06
CA ALA A 70 -8.37 12.75 3.37
C ALA A 70 -6.92 12.26 3.41
N LEU A 71 -6.32 12.30 4.59
CA LEU A 71 -5.02 11.71 4.88
C LEU A 71 -5.08 11.04 6.25
N HIS A 72 -4.83 9.74 6.27
CA HIS A 72 -4.73 8.93 7.48
C HIS A 72 -3.31 8.39 7.59
N HIS A 73 -2.61 8.79 8.66
CA HIS A 73 -1.24 8.42 8.95
C HIS A 73 -1.19 7.68 10.29
N GLN A 74 -0.58 6.50 10.30
CA GLN A 74 -0.51 5.65 11.48
C GLN A 74 0.88 5.02 11.60
N TYR A 75 1.53 5.24 12.74
CA TYR A 75 2.67 4.45 13.17
C TYR A 75 2.19 3.09 13.67
N VAL A 76 2.91 2.03 13.34
CA VAL A 76 2.57 0.66 13.70
C VAL A 76 3.65 0.14 14.63
N GLN A 77 3.24 -0.29 15.83
CA GLN A 77 4.17 -0.88 16.78
C GLN A 77 4.52 -2.31 16.31
N PRO A 78 5.79 -2.62 16.01
CA PRO A 78 6.21 -3.98 15.70
C PRO A 78 6.17 -4.86 16.96
N ILE A 79 6.03 -6.18 16.77
CA ILE A 79 5.90 -7.17 17.86
C ILE A 79 7.25 -7.86 18.13
N TYR A 80 8.05 -8.07 17.10
CA TYR A 80 9.27 -8.89 17.11
C TYR A 80 10.55 -8.07 16.96
N ILE A 81 10.41 -6.74 16.86
CA ILE A 81 11.51 -5.80 16.64
C ILE A 81 11.51 -4.84 17.82
N ASP A 82 12.60 -4.79 18.56
CA ASP A 82 12.77 -3.87 19.71
C ASP A 82 13.64 -2.65 19.36
N VAL A 83 14.37 -2.70 18.23
CA VAL A 83 15.32 -1.66 17.80
C VAL A 83 15.31 -1.57 16.28
N LEU A 84 15.22 -0.36 15.75
CA LEU A 84 15.34 -0.11 14.31
C LEU A 84 16.81 0.02 13.90
N ASN A 85 17.15 -0.48 12.70
CA ASN A 85 18.50 -0.34 12.14
C ASN A 85 18.88 1.16 11.99
N ASP A 86 20.08 1.55 12.40
CA ASP A 86 20.58 2.93 12.30
C ASP A 86 20.63 3.43 10.85
N GLU A 87 21.02 2.58 9.89
CA GLU A 87 21.02 2.94 8.46
C GLU A 87 19.58 3.26 7.97
N TYR A 88 18.60 2.52 8.49
CA TYR A 88 17.20 2.75 8.19
C TYR A 88 16.71 4.05 8.81
N LYS A 89 17.06 4.34 10.06
CA LYS A 89 16.67 5.60 10.74
C LYS A 89 17.20 6.82 10.00
N GLU A 90 18.45 6.76 9.53
CA GLU A 90 19.05 7.85 8.76
C GLU A 90 18.32 8.08 7.43
N LYS A 91 17.95 7.01 6.71
CA LYS A 91 17.26 7.10 5.41
C LYS A 91 15.78 7.48 5.53
N SER A 92 15.07 6.89 6.48
CA SER A 92 13.63 7.06 6.63
C SER A 92 13.27 8.37 7.35
N GLY A 93 14.16 8.87 8.22
CA GLY A 93 13.85 9.96 9.13
C GLY A 93 12.74 9.61 10.12
N VAL A 94 12.47 8.32 10.34
CA VAL A 94 11.42 7.88 11.26
C VAL A 94 11.77 8.23 12.69
N ASP A 95 10.79 8.71 13.45
CA ASP A 95 10.94 8.87 14.89
C ASP A 95 10.66 7.52 15.57
N GLU A 96 11.74 6.83 15.95
CA GLU A 96 11.70 5.56 16.67
C GLU A 96 10.83 5.66 17.95
N GLY A 97 10.85 6.82 18.61
CA GLY A 97 10.00 7.09 19.76
C GLY A 97 8.52 7.05 19.42
N LEU A 98 8.10 7.60 18.28
CA LEU A 98 6.70 7.55 17.82
C LEU A 98 6.27 6.14 17.41
N VAL A 99 7.15 5.36 16.78
CA VAL A 99 6.87 3.96 16.40
C VAL A 99 6.60 3.11 17.64
N PHE A 100 7.51 3.13 18.62
CA PHE A 100 7.40 2.27 19.80
C PHE A 100 6.41 2.78 20.84
N SER A 101 6.03 4.06 20.81
CA SER A 101 4.97 4.63 21.67
C SER A 101 3.58 4.60 21.06
N SER A 102 3.42 4.10 19.83
CA SER A 102 2.12 4.04 19.13
C SER A 102 1.06 3.22 19.86
N GLU A 103 1.47 2.21 20.65
CA GLU A 103 0.60 1.22 21.33
C GLU A 103 -0.38 0.48 20.39
N VAL A 104 -0.21 0.62 19.08
CA VAL A 104 -1.11 0.12 18.04
C VAL A 104 -0.32 -0.78 17.11
N GLY A 105 -0.55 -2.08 17.21
CA GLY A 105 -0.04 -3.05 16.23
C GLY A 105 -0.81 -2.99 14.90
N LEU A 106 -0.36 -3.78 13.91
CA LEU A 106 -0.90 -3.76 12.54
C LEU A 106 -2.43 -3.93 12.48
N ASP A 107 -2.99 -4.87 13.24
CA ASP A 107 -4.45 -5.10 13.30
C ASP A 107 -5.21 -3.86 13.78
N GLY A 108 -4.69 -3.19 14.82
CA GLY A 108 -5.26 -1.95 15.32
C GLY A 108 -5.15 -0.80 14.32
N ALA A 109 -4.03 -0.72 13.59
CA ALA A 109 -3.82 0.30 12.56
C ALA A 109 -4.81 0.15 11.40
N LEU A 110 -5.04 -1.08 10.95
CA LEU A 110 -6.03 -1.41 9.91
C LEU A 110 -7.45 -1.08 10.37
N LYS A 111 -7.82 -1.43 11.61
CA LYS A 111 -9.13 -1.10 12.19
C LYS A 111 -9.34 0.41 12.36
N LYS A 112 -8.29 1.16 12.72
CA LYS A 112 -8.36 2.63 12.78
C LYS A 112 -8.61 3.24 11.41
N PHE A 113 -7.95 2.74 10.36
CA PHE A 113 -8.21 3.21 9.00
C PHE A 113 -9.63 2.86 8.51
N ASP A 114 -10.11 1.65 8.81
CA ASP A 114 -11.49 1.23 8.51
C ASP A 114 -12.52 2.15 9.20
N SER A 115 -12.29 2.46 10.48
CA SER A 115 -13.13 3.40 11.25
C SER A 115 -13.07 4.82 10.67
N PHE A 116 -11.88 5.27 10.28
CA PHE A 116 -11.67 6.55 9.62
C PHE A 116 -12.47 6.66 8.31
N LEU A 117 -12.50 5.61 7.48
CA LEU A 117 -13.31 5.59 6.26
C LEU A 117 -14.81 5.74 6.57
N HIS A 118 -15.31 5.10 7.64
CA HIS A 118 -16.69 5.24 8.07
C HIS A 118 -17.00 6.65 8.58
N GLU A 119 -16.14 7.21 9.43
CA GLU A 119 -16.29 8.56 10.01
C GLU A 119 -16.34 9.66 8.93
N HIS A 120 -15.60 9.45 7.84
CA HIS A 120 -15.52 10.39 6.72
C HIS A 120 -16.47 10.08 5.55
N TYR A 121 -17.36 9.09 5.68
CA TYR A 121 -18.28 8.66 4.61
C TYR A 121 -17.55 8.25 3.32
N LEU A 122 -16.39 7.61 3.44
CA LEU A 122 -15.54 7.13 2.35
C LEU A 122 -15.49 5.59 2.27
N HIS A 123 -16.21 4.90 3.16
CA HIS A 123 -16.19 3.45 3.23
C HIS A 123 -16.92 2.78 2.04
N PRO A 124 -16.37 1.71 1.43
CA PRO A 124 -17.00 0.99 0.32
C PRO A 124 -18.42 0.47 0.59
N ASP A 125 -18.75 0.11 1.84
CA ASP A 125 -20.10 -0.34 2.22
C ASP A 125 -21.20 0.71 1.98
N LEU A 126 -20.81 1.97 1.80
CA LEU A 126 -21.73 3.07 1.45
C LEU A 126 -22.02 3.12 -0.06
N GLY A 127 -21.58 2.14 -0.84
CA GLY A 127 -21.71 2.10 -2.30
C GLY A 127 -20.68 2.96 -3.04
N ILE A 128 -19.62 3.36 -2.35
CA ILE A 128 -18.53 4.18 -2.89
C ILE A 128 -17.49 3.28 -3.55
N LYS A 129 -16.98 3.70 -4.72
CA LYS A 129 -15.86 3.01 -5.37
C LYS A 129 -14.54 3.55 -4.84
N LEU A 130 -14.04 2.99 -3.75
CA LEU A 130 -12.68 3.23 -3.25
C LEU A 130 -11.73 2.18 -3.86
N THR A 131 -10.65 2.60 -4.52
CA THR A 131 -9.65 1.68 -5.08
C THR A 131 -8.25 2.10 -4.67
N LEU A 132 -7.42 1.15 -4.24
CA LEU A 132 -6.06 1.44 -3.80
C LEU A 132 -5.14 1.76 -4.98
N ILE A 133 -4.14 2.61 -4.73
CA ILE A 133 -2.96 2.78 -5.58
C ILE A 133 -1.73 2.61 -4.71
N CYS A 134 -0.81 1.74 -5.11
CA CYS A 134 0.50 1.62 -4.46
C CYS A 134 1.59 2.09 -5.44
N GLU A 135 2.75 2.54 -4.93
CA GLU A 135 3.87 2.87 -5.82
C GLU A 135 4.23 1.66 -6.70
N ASN A 136 4.25 0.47 -6.08
CA ASN A 136 4.45 -0.81 -6.72
C ASN A 136 3.76 -1.93 -5.91
N CYS A 137 3.82 -3.14 -6.43
CA CYS A 137 3.25 -4.32 -5.80
C CYS A 137 3.82 -4.69 -4.40
N LEU A 138 5.03 -4.21 -4.02
CA LEU A 138 5.72 -4.61 -2.79
C LEU A 138 4.91 -4.26 -1.53
N HIS A 139 4.23 -3.12 -1.54
CA HIS A 139 3.44 -2.60 -0.42
C HIS A 139 2.38 -3.59 0.06
N LEU A 140 1.67 -4.19 -0.89
CA LEU A 140 0.62 -5.16 -0.61
C LEU A 140 1.19 -6.58 -0.60
N ARG A 141 1.81 -7.00 -1.69
CA ARG A 141 2.17 -8.41 -1.94
C ARG A 141 3.37 -8.88 -1.11
N GLN A 142 4.30 -7.98 -0.77
CA GLN A 142 5.52 -8.33 -0.03
C GLN A 142 5.49 -7.88 1.44
N CYS A 143 4.74 -6.82 1.76
CA CYS A 143 4.63 -6.32 3.13
C CYS A 143 3.28 -6.71 3.77
N LEU A 144 2.18 -6.09 3.34
CA LEU A 144 0.92 -6.14 4.08
C LEU A 144 0.30 -7.55 4.13
N HIS A 145 0.20 -8.23 2.99
CA HIS A 145 -0.42 -9.57 2.92
C HIS A 145 0.38 -10.62 3.70
N PRO A 146 1.71 -10.77 3.50
CA PRO A 146 2.52 -11.72 4.27
C PRO A 146 2.46 -11.46 5.77
N GLU A 147 2.59 -10.20 6.21
CA GLU A 147 2.53 -9.88 7.63
C GLU A 147 1.15 -10.14 8.23
N SER A 148 0.07 -9.82 7.50
CA SER A 148 -1.30 -10.11 7.93
C SER A 148 -1.52 -11.61 8.10
N VAL A 149 -1.02 -12.44 7.18
CA VAL A 149 -1.08 -13.90 7.32
C VAL A 149 -0.29 -14.37 8.54
N LYS A 150 0.95 -13.89 8.72
CA LYS A 150 1.82 -14.24 9.85
C LYS A 150 1.19 -13.87 11.20
N LYS A 151 0.47 -12.75 11.26
CA LYS A 151 -0.23 -12.25 12.46
C LYS A 151 -1.69 -12.72 12.57
N SER A 152 -2.16 -13.58 11.66
CA SER A 152 -3.56 -14.05 11.60
C SER A 152 -4.60 -12.92 11.55
N ILE A 153 -4.29 -11.85 10.82
CA ILE A 153 -5.13 -10.67 10.61
C ILE A 153 -5.95 -10.86 9.33
N SER A 154 -7.25 -10.61 9.41
CA SER A 154 -8.13 -10.56 8.24
C SER A 154 -8.10 -9.17 7.62
N LEU A 155 -7.76 -9.07 6.34
CA LEU A 155 -7.75 -7.80 5.61
C LEU A 155 -9.13 -7.46 5.03
N PRO A 156 -9.60 -6.20 5.17
CA PRO A 156 -10.76 -5.70 4.42
C PRO A 156 -10.66 -5.92 2.91
N SER A 157 -11.80 -6.06 2.23
CA SER A 157 -11.87 -6.45 0.81
C SER A 157 -11.13 -5.48 -0.11
N TYR A 158 -11.06 -4.20 0.23
CA TYR A 158 -10.39 -3.16 -0.56
C TYR A 158 -8.85 -3.28 -0.56
N TYR A 159 -8.23 -4.12 0.27
CA TYR A 159 -6.79 -4.43 0.20
C TYR A 159 -6.43 -5.55 -0.80
N TRP A 160 -7.43 -6.12 -1.47
CA TRP A 160 -7.25 -7.22 -2.43
C TRP A 160 -7.29 -6.75 -3.88
N SER A 161 -7.42 -5.45 -4.13
CA SER A 161 -7.38 -4.88 -5.47
C SER A 161 -6.75 -3.50 -5.46
N TYR A 162 -5.82 -3.24 -6.38
CA TYR A 162 -5.04 -2.01 -6.42
C TYR A 162 -4.55 -1.70 -7.84
N PHE A 163 -4.16 -0.45 -8.07
CA PHE A 163 -3.36 -0.07 -9.23
C PHE A 163 -1.88 0.04 -8.83
N ASP A 164 -1.00 -0.55 -9.63
CA ASP A 164 0.44 -0.31 -9.56
C ASP A 164 0.75 1.00 -10.30
N LEU A 165 1.17 2.03 -9.57
CA LEU A 165 1.37 3.36 -10.12
C LEU A 165 2.48 3.39 -11.16
N ARG A 166 3.57 2.64 -10.97
CA ARG A 166 4.67 2.56 -11.94
C ARG A 166 4.18 1.92 -13.23
N PHE A 167 3.40 0.85 -13.13
CA PHE A 167 2.80 0.19 -14.29
C PHE A 167 1.83 1.11 -15.05
N GLU A 168 0.90 1.77 -14.35
CA GLU A 168 -0.05 2.70 -14.98
C GLU A 168 0.67 3.88 -15.66
N PHE A 169 1.74 4.38 -15.04
CA PHE A 169 2.58 5.43 -15.62
C PHE A 169 3.30 4.96 -16.89
N GLU A 170 3.91 3.77 -16.85
CA GLU A 170 4.57 3.15 -18.00
C GLU A 170 3.61 2.96 -19.16
N HIS A 171 2.39 2.48 -18.87
CA HIS A 171 1.34 2.31 -19.87
C HIS A 171 0.91 3.63 -20.51
N MET A 172 0.68 4.65 -19.68
CA MET A 172 0.22 5.96 -20.13
C MET A 172 1.26 6.70 -20.96
N TYR A 173 2.49 6.81 -20.45
CA TYR A 173 3.55 7.62 -21.06
C TYR A 173 4.48 6.82 -21.97
N LYS A 174 4.21 5.51 -22.15
CA LYS A 174 4.94 4.59 -23.04
C LYS A 174 6.45 4.57 -22.79
N THR A 175 6.83 4.50 -21.53
CA THR A 175 8.24 4.42 -21.13
C THR A 175 8.73 2.97 -21.11
N CYS A 176 9.99 2.74 -21.47
CA CYS A 176 10.58 1.39 -21.55
C CYS A 176 11.57 1.06 -20.41
N GLU A 177 11.63 1.89 -19.37
CA GLU A 177 12.59 1.77 -18.28
C GLU A 177 11.86 1.52 -16.97
N ARG A 178 12.46 0.76 -16.06
CA ARG A 178 11.94 0.58 -14.70
C ARG A 178 11.93 1.94 -13.99
N ASN A 179 10.75 2.53 -13.85
CA ASN A 179 10.61 3.85 -13.24
C ASN A 179 10.53 3.74 -11.71
N ASN A 180 11.10 4.71 -11.01
CA ASN A 180 10.81 5.04 -9.61
C ASN A 180 10.14 6.44 -9.55
N LEU A 181 9.58 6.82 -8.39
CA LEU A 181 8.87 8.11 -8.26
C LEU A 181 9.71 9.31 -8.72
N ASN A 182 11.00 9.37 -8.38
CA ASN A 182 11.86 10.48 -8.78
C ASN A 182 12.01 10.57 -10.31
N SER A 183 12.23 9.44 -10.98
CA SER A 183 12.31 9.40 -12.45
C SER A 183 10.98 9.76 -13.12
N MET A 184 9.84 9.40 -12.50
CA MET A 184 8.52 9.77 -13.00
C MET A 184 8.29 11.28 -12.88
N LEU A 185 8.64 11.88 -11.74
CA LEU A 185 8.57 13.34 -11.54
C LEU A 185 9.45 14.09 -12.55
N GLU A 186 10.68 13.62 -12.77
CA GLU A 186 11.58 14.20 -13.77
C GLU A 186 10.97 14.15 -15.18
N LYS A 187 10.43 12.99 -15.60
CA LYS A 187 9.76 12.83 -16.90
C LYS A 187 8.54 13.74 -17.05
N LEU A 188 7.82 14.01 -15.96
CA LEU A 188 6.69 14.94 -15.92
C LEU A 188 7.10 16.41 -15.78
N ASN A 189 8.40 16.70 -15.62
CA ASN A 189 8.92 18.04 -15.30
C ASN A 189 8.32 18.64 -14.02
N ILE A 190 8.04 17.79 -13.01
CA ILE A 190 7.52 18.19 -11.71
C ILE A 190 8.68 18.29 -10.73
N SER A 191 8.78 19.40 -10.02
CA SER A 191 9.79 19.55 -8.96
C SER A 191 9.44 18.66 -7.75
N PRO A 192 10.37 17.83 -7.25
CA PRO A 192 10.11 16.97 -6.11
C PRO A 192 9.87 17.80 -4.85
N MET A 193 8.96 17.35 -4.00
CA MET A 193 8.71 17.97 -2.70
C MET A 193 9.87 17.74 -1.72
N SER A 194 10.19 18.78 -0.94
CA SER A 194 11.10 18.70 0.20
C SER A 194 10.32 18.31 1.45
N GLU A 195 10.35 17.03 1.80
CA GLU A 195 9.77 16.48 3.02
C GLU A 195 10.80 15.57 3.70
N ASN A 196 10.95 15.67 5.02
CA ASN A 196 11.96 14.92 5.77
C ASN A 196 11.49 13.50 6.07
N ASN A 197 10.20 13.32 6.39
CA ASN A 197 9.64 11.98 6.60
C ASN A 197 9.57 11.25 5.26
N TYR A 198 10.27 10.11 5.15
CA TYR A 198 10.39 9.35 3.92
C TYR A 198 9.03 8.84 3.41
N CYS A 199 8.19 8.30 4.29
CA CYS A 199 6.85 7.80 3.94
C CYS A 199 5.95 8.92 3.37
N MET A 200 5.94 10.08 4.05
CA MET A 200 5.21 11.28 3.64
C MET A 200 5.76 11.87 2.34
N ARG A 201 7.08 11.82 2.12
CA ARG A 201 7.67 12.25 0.84
C ARG A 201 7.16 11.40 -0.31
N HIS A 202 7.16 10.08 -0.16
CA HIS A 202 6.69 9.15 -1.21
C HIS A 202 5.19 9.31 -1.47
N ILE A 203 4.35 9.38 -0.44
CA ILE A 203 2.90 9.58 -0.65
C ILE A 203 2.60 10.89 -1.39
N LYS A 204 3.38 11.95 -1.12
CA LYS A 204 3.23 13.25 -1.78
C LYS A 204 3.73 13.24 -3.22
N HIS A 205 4.81 12.51 -3.50
CA HIS A 205 5.27 12.30 -4.87
C HIS A 205 4.25 11.48 -5.67
N MET A 206 3.68 10.41 -5.08
CA MET A 206 2.59 9.66 -5.68
C MET A 206 1.37 10.56 -5.96
N GLU A 207 0.97 11.42 -5.01
CA GLU A 207 -0.12 12.39 -5.18
C GLU A 207 0.12 13.30 -6.40
N LEU A 208 1.31 13.88 -6.52
CA LEU A 208 1.67 14.75 -7.65
C LEU A 208 1.59 14.02 -9.00
N ILE A 209 2.11 12.79 -9.06
CA ILE A 209 2.09 11.99 -10.28
C ILE A 209 0.65 11.62 -10.64
N VAL A 210 -0.14 11.14 -9.69
CA VAL A 210 -1.55 10.76 -9.92
C VAL A 210 -2.35 11.97 -10.40
N TYR A 211 -2.17 13.16 -9.81
CA TYR A 211 -2.83 14.35 -10.32
C TYR A 211 -2.43 14.70 -11.75
N GLN A 212 -1.14 14.59 -12.07
CA GLN A 212 -0.69 14.86 -13.43
C GLN A 212 -1.28 13.85 -14.43
N MET A 213 -1.31 12.56 -14.08
CA MET A 213 -1.96 11.53 -14.90
C MET A 213 -3.45 11.80 -15.11
N LEU A 214 -4.18 12.17 -14.05
CA LEU A 214 -5.60 12.54 -14.14
C LEU A 214 -5.80 13.82 -15.00
N ASN A 215 -4.86 14.76 -14.97
CA ASN A 215 -4.89 15.97 -15.81
C ASN A 215 -4.60 15.69 -17.27
N ASP A 216 -3.74 14.70 -17.53
CA ASP A 216 -3.41 14.24 -18.87
C ASP A 216 -4.45 13.24 -19.43
N GLY A 217 -5.54 12.98 -18.68
CA GLY A 217 -6.69 12.20 -19.15
C GLY A 217 -6.61 10.69 -18.88
N HIS A 218 -5.75 10.26 -17.95
CA HIS A 218 -5.70 8.87 -17.52
C HIS A 218 -6.95 8.48 -16.74
N HIS A 219 -7.45 7.27 -17.00
CA HIS A 219 -8.56 6.66 -16.28
C HIS A 219 -8.10 5.36 -15.62
N PHE A 220 -8.13 5.34 -14.29
CA PHE A 220 -7.85 4.15 -13.50
C PHE A 220 -9.05 3.19 -13.54
N GLU A 221 -9.03 2.24 -14.48
CA GLU A 221 -10.18 1.37 -14.78
C GLU A 221 -10.03 -0.08 -14.31
N LYS A 222 -8.89 -0.71 -14.59
CA LYS A 222 -8.66 -2.15 -14.41
C LYS A 222 -7.62 -2.42 -13.33
N PRO A 223 -8.01 -2.41 -12.04
CA PRO A 223 -7.05 -2.68 -10.97
C PRO A 223 -6.61 -4.14 -11.03
N GLU A 224 -5.37 -4.36 -10.62
CA GLU A 224 -4.83 -5.68 -10.34
C GLU A 224 -5.58 -6.31 -9.16
N CYS A 225 -5.80 -7.62 -9.21
CA CYS A 225 -6.45 -8.37 -8.15
C CYS A 225 -5.44 -9.30 -7.47
N ILE A 226 -5.35 -9.21 -6.15
CA ILE A 226 -4.56 -10.14 -5.33
C ILE A 226 -5.45 -11.35 -5.03
N MET A 227 -5.02 -12.53 -5.47
CA MET A 227 -5.78 -13.75 -5.22
C MET A 227 -5.64 -14.20 -3.76
N SER A 228 -6.76 -14.25 -3.04
CA SER A 228 -6.82 -14.72 -1.64
C SER A 228 -6.67 -16.24 -1.50
N ASN A 229 -7.04 -16.97 -2.55
CA ASN A 229 -6.98 -18.42 -2.61
C ASN A 229 -6.12 -18.85 -3.80
N LEU A 230 -5.28 -19.86 -3.60
CA LEU A 230 -4.66 -20.56 -4.70
C LEU A 230 -5.78 -21.20 -5.53
N GLN A 231 -5.95 -20.75 -6.77
CA GLN A 231 -6.70 -21.55 -7.72
C GLN A 231 -5.83 -22.77 -8.04
N GLN A 232 -6.33 -23.98 -7.77
CA GLN A 232 -5.71 -25.20 -8.27
C GLN A 232 -5.83 -25.20 -9.80
N GLY A 233 -4.90 -24.56 -10.47
CA GLY A 233 -4.64 -24.78 -11.88
C GLY A 233 -3.81 -26.05 -11.98
N ILE A 234 -4.46 -27.21 -12.10
CA ILE A 234 -3.75 -28.39 -12.60
C ILE A 234 -3.49 -28.07 -14.07
N CYS A 235 -2.26 -27.67 -14.39
CA CYS A 235 -1.82 -27.65 -15.78
C CYS A 235 -1.85 -29.09 -16.30
N THR A 236 -2.60 -29.31 -17.35
CA THR A 236 -2.61 -30.55 -18.11
C THR A 236 -1.38 -30.57 -19.02
N LEU A 237 -0.99 -31.76 -19.49
CA LEU A 237 0.10 -31.91 -20.47
C LEU A 237 -0.19 -31.20 -21.81
N GLU A 238 -1.43 -30.75 -22.00
CA GLU A 238 -1.93 -30.10 -23.21
C GLU A 238 -1.86 -28.57 -23.12
N ASP A 239 -1.62 -28.03 -21.92
CA ASP A 239 -1.50 -26.59 -21.71
C ASP A 239 -0.14 -26.10 -22.21
N ASN A 240 -0.16 -25.10 -23.09
CA ASN A 240 1.04 -24.53 -23.68
C ASN A 240 1.59 -23.43 -22.77
N ILE A 241 2.40 -23.83 -21.79
CA ILE A 241 3.02 -22.92 -20.82
C ILE A 241 4.32 -22.37 -21.41
N GLU A 242 4.46 -21.05 -21.46
CA GLU A 242 5.73 -20.44 -21.86
C GLU A 242 6.83 -20.78 -20.84
N GLU A 243 8.00 -21.25 -21.30
CA GLU A 243 9.10 -21.63 -20.42
C GLU A 243 9.58 -20.47 -19.51
N SER A 244 9.37 -19.22 -19.93
CA SER A 244 9.66 -18.00 -19.16
C SER A 244 8.77 -17.80 -17.92
N THR A 245 7.66 -18.54 -17.83
CA THR A 245 6.67 -18.43 -16.74
C THR A 245 6.83 -19.55 -15.70
N VAL A 246 7.82 -20.43 -15.88
CA VAL A 246 8.05 -21.57 -14.98
C VAL A 246 9.11 -21.23 -13.92
N ILE A 247 8.71 -21.26 -12.65
CA ILE A 247 9.65 -21.20 -11.52
C ILE A 247 9.84 -22.59 -10.90
N ARG A 248 11.09 -22.95 -10.59
CA ARG A 248 11.42 -24.19 -9.89
C ARG A 248 11.79 -23.90 -8.44
N ALA A 249 10.88 -24.18 -7.52
CA ALA A 249 11.18 -24.18 -6.09
C ALA A 249 12.17 -25.31 -5.74
N ARG A 250 13.18 -25.01 -4.92
CA ARG A 250 14.14 -25.99 -4.37
C ARG A 250 14.21 -25.82 -2.85
N GLY A 251 14.52 -26.89 -2.13
CA GLY A 251 14.70 -26.83 -0.67
C GLY A 251 13.41 -26.89 0.14
N LEU A 252 12.28 -27.28 -0.47
CA LEU A 252 11.06 -27.54 0.28
C LEU A 252 11.26 -28.71 1.26
N PRO A 253 10.78 -28.61 2.52
CA PRO A 253 10.82 -29.72 3.46
C PRO A 253 10.17 -30.98 2.89
N TRP A 254 10.67 -32.16 3.26
CA TRP A 254 10.09 -33.43 2.77
C TRP A 254 8.61 -33.62 3.14
N GLN A 255 8.13 -32.95 4.19
CA GLN A 255 6.73 -32.95 4.63
C GLN A 255 5.89 -31.83 4.02
N CYS A 256 6.46 -31.01 3.14
CA CYS A 256 5.76 -29.89 2.52
C CYS A 256 4.63 -30.40 1.62
N THR A 257 3.41 -29.89 1.86
CA THR A 257 2.23 -30.23 1.05
C THR A 257 2.00 -29.19 -0.05
N ASP A 258 1.21 -29.53 -1.07
CA ASP A 258 0.78 -28.57 -2.10
C ASP A 258 0.10 -27.34 -1.48
N GLN A 259 -0.60 -27.50 -0.35
CA GLN A 259 -1.21 -26.39 0.38
C GLN A 259 -0.16 -25.48 1.03
N ASP A 260 0.98 -26.01 1.46
CA ASP A 260 2.06 -25.21 2.05
C ASP A 260 2.78 -24.42 0.96
N VAL A 261 3.02 -25.04 -0.21
CA VAL A 261 3.53 -24.35 -1.40
C VAL A 261 2.56 -23.26 -1.85
N ALA A 262 1.27 -23.57 -1.88
CA ALA A 262 0.20 -22.63 -2.21
C ALA A 262 0.15 -21.42 -1.26
N LYS A 263 0.31 -21.67 0.04
CA LYS A 263 0.39 -20.62 1.05
C LYS A 263 1.64 -19.76 0.89
N PHE A 264 2.77 -20.39 0.56
CA PHE A 264 4.03 -19.68 0.31
C PHE A 264 3.92 -18.72 -0.87
N PHE A 265 3.33 -19.16 -1.98
CA PHE A 265 3.14 -18.32 -3.18
C PHE A 265 1.87 -17.46 -3.14
N ARG A 266 1.14 -17.40 -2.02
CA ARG A 266 -0.09 -16.63 -1.93
C ARG A 266 0.21 -15.14 -2.12
N GLY A 267 -0.52 -14.51 -3.03
CA GLY A 267 -0.36 -13.10 -3.31
C GLY A 267 0.83 -12.77 -4.23
N LEU A 268 1.49 -13.75 -4.85
CA LEU A 268 2.38 -13.52 -5.99
C LEU A 268 1.61 -13.55 -7.31
N ASP A 269 2.06 -12.78 -8.29
CA ASP A 269 1.48 -12.78 -9.63
C ASP A 269 2.13 -13.89 -10.45
N ILE A 270 1.55 -15.08 -10.34
CA ILE A 270 1.95 -16.24 -11.15
C ILE A 270 0.93 -16.30 -12.28
N GLU A 271 1.37 -15.91 -13.48
CA GLU A 271 0.58 -16.04 -14.70
C GLU A 271 0.12 -17.50 -14.89
N LYS A 272 -1.05 -17.67 -15.49
CA LYS A 272 -1.61 -18.98 -15.83
C LYS A 272 -0.89 -19.60 -17.01
#